data_AF-A0A1H1JIR2-F1
#
_entry.id   AF-A0A1H1JIR2-F1
#
_cell.length_a   1.000
_cell.length_b   1.000
_cell.length_c   1.000
_cell.angle_alpha   90.00
_cell.angle_beta   90.00
_cell.angle_gamma   90.00
#
_symmetry.space_group_name_H-M   'P 1'
#
loop_
_entity.id
_entity.type
_entity.pdbx_description
1 polymer ?
#
loop_
_entity_poly.entity_id
_entity_poly.type
_entity_poly.pdbx_seq_one_letter_code
_entity_poly.pdbx_strand_id
1 'polypeptide(L)' 'MAEDFVTESRTAESIRVRNVAHGHRYTFYVRPDARTLRLGPVDANTNASLPTRPFQIAARAFAERMARKAGLID' A
#
# COMPACT_ATOMS: atom_id res chain seq x y z
N MET A 1 2.29 -6.34 -15.67
CA MET A 1 1.54 -6.66 -14.45
C MET A 1 2.27 -6.10 -13.23
N ALA A 2 2.13 -4.80 -12.95
CA ALA A 2 2.55 -4.12 -11.70
C ALA A 2 2.11 -2.63 -11.66
N GLU A 3 1.10 -2.22 -12.43
CA GLU A 3 0.90 -0.80 -12.81
C GLU A 3 -0.43 -0.20 -12.34
N ASP A 4 -1.21 -0.89 -11.53
CA ASP A 4 -2.49 -0.37 -11.02
C ASP A 4 -2.37 0.33 -9.66
N PHE A 5 -1.16 0.62 -9.18
CA PHE A 5 -0.97 1.27 -7.88
C PHE A 5 -0.11 2.51 -7.98
N VAL A 6 -0.56 3.57 -7.31
CA VAL A 6 0.18 4.82 -7.14
C VAL A 6 0.41 5.10 -5.66
N THR A 7 1.53 5.73 -5.33
CA THR A 7 1.78 6.19 -3.96
C THR A 7 1.12 7.55 -3.79
N GLU A 8 0.13 7.65 -2.91
CA GLU A 8 -0.52 8.93 -2.57
C GLU A 8 0.31 9.70 -1.54
N SER A 9 0.91 8.99 -0.57
CA SER A 9 1.75 9.57 0.46
C SER A 9 2.82 8.59 0.90
N ARG A 10 4.01 9.09 1.25
CA ARG A 10 5.12 8.31 1.77
C ARG A 10 5.84 9.12 2.84
N THR A 11 5.85 8.59 4.05
CA THR A 11 6.48 9.15 5.24
C THR A 11 7.38 8.10 5.89
N ALA A 12 8.18 8.50 6.88
CA ALA A 12 8.99 7.57 7.66
C ALA A 12 8.15 6.54 8.44
N GLU A 13 6.89 6.89 8.77
CA GLU A 13 6.00 6.06 9.60
C GLU A 13 5.02 5.25 8.76
N SER A 14 4.67 5.71 7.56
CA SER A 14 3.64 5.07 6.75
C SER A 14 3.74 5.35 5.25
N ILE A 15 3.20 4.42 4.46
CA ILE A 15 3.06 4.52 3.01
C ILE A 15 1.58 4.31 2.67
N ARG A 16 1.00 5.29 1.97
CA ARG A 16 -0.36 5.21 1.46
C ARG A 16 -0.33 4.96 -0.04
N VAL A 17 -1.00 3.90 -0.47
CA VAL A 17 -1.08 3.50 -1.86
C VAL A 17 -2.52 3.44 -2.32
N ARG A 18 -2.79 3.88 -3.54
CA ARG A 18 -4.11 3.83 -4.17
C ARG A 18 -4.08 2.87 -5.35
N ASN A 19 -5.08 2.00 -5.40
CA ASN A 19 -5.40 1.23 -6.59
C ASN A 19 -6.07 2.16 -7.61
N VAL A 20 -5.49 2.30 -8.80
CA VAL A 20 -5.95 3.20 -9.86
C VAL A 20 -7.22 2.65 -10.52
N ALA A 21 -7.27 1.35 -10.78
CA ALA A 21 -8.39 0.69 -11.46
C ALA A 21 -9.68 0.71 -10.63
N HIS A 22 -9.57 0.54 -9.31
CA HIS A 22 -10.73 0.38 -8.42
C HIS A 22 -10.88 1.52 -7.40
N GLY A 23 -9.87 2.38 -7.24
CA GLY A 23 -9.91 3.51 -6.32
C GLY A 23 -9.73 3.16 -4.84
N HIS A 24 -9.49 1.89 -4.48
CA HIS A 24 -9.21 1.49 -3.09
C HIS A 24 -7.92 2.11 -2.59
N ARG A 25 -7.89 2.56 -1.33
CA ARG A 25 -6.67 3.06 -0.69
C ARG A 25 -6.23 2.15 0.43
N TYR A 26 -4.94 1.92 0.53
CA TYR A 26 -4.31 1.08 1.54
C TYR A 26 -3.23 1.87 2.24
N THR A 27 -3.27 1.88 3.56
CA THR A 27 -2.21 2.45 4.38
C THR A 27 -1.36 1.32 4.95
N PHE A 28 -0.05 1.46 4.86
CA PHE A 28 0.92 0.53 5.42
C PHE A 28 1.83 1.27 6.38
N TYR A 29 1.88 0.84 7.64
CA TYR A 29 2.78 1.40 8.64
C TYR A 29 4.15 0.74 8.53
N VAL A 30 5.19 1.56 8.55
CA VAL A 30 6.58 1.10 8.63
C VAL A 30 6.85 0.67 10.06
N ARG A 31 7.31 -0.57 10.23
CA ARG A 31 7.84 -1.05 11.51
C ARG A 31 9.36 -0.97 11.45
N PRO A 32 9.99 0.07 12.03
CA PRO A 32 11.44 0.24 11.95
C PRO A 32 12.19 -0.94 12.59
N ASP A 33 11.69 -1.46 13.72
CA ASP A 33 12.33 -2.55 14.47
C ASP A 33 12.34 -3.87 13.68
N ALA A 34 11.26 -4.14 12.95
CA ALA A 34 11.08 -5.38 12.21
C ALA A 34 11.44 -5.23 10.73
N ARG A 35 11.84 -4.03 10.27
CA ARG A 35 12.07 -3.68 8.86
C ARG A 35 10.98 -4.23 7.93
N THR A 36 9.72 -4.13 8.34
CA THR A 36 8.56 -4.67 7.61
C THR A 36 7.40 -3.68 7.56
N LEU A 37 6.47 -3.90 6.63
CA LEU A 37 5.22 -3.15 6.57
C LEU A 37 4.09 -3.90 7.29
N ARG A 38 3.35 -3.18 8.13
CA ARG A 38 2.10 -3.64 8.74
C ARG A 38 0.93 -3.01 7.99
N LEU A 39 -0.07 -3.81 7.61
CA LEU A 39 -1.33 -3.26 7.12
C LEU A 39 -1.98 -2.36 8.17
N GLY A 40 -2.31 -1.14 7.77
CA GLY A 40 -3.10 -0.17 8.50
C GLY A 40 -4.52 -0.04 7.94
N PRO A 41 -5.15 1.13 8.08
CA PRO A 41 -6.48 1.40 7.54
C PRO A 41 -6.56 1.18 6.02
N VAL A 42 -7.69 0.62 5.58
CA VAL A 42 -8.02 0.42 4.18
C VAL A 42 -9.31 1.16 3.89
N ASP A 43 -9.24 2.14 2.98
CA ASP A 43 -10.43 2.86 2.52
C ASP A 43 -10.95 2.17 1.26
N ALA A 44 -12.08 1.50 1.39
CA ALA A 44 -12.76 0.88 0.26
C ALA A 44 -13.52 1.95 -0.54
N ASN A 45 -13.31 1.99 -1.86
CA ASN A 45 -14.23 2.69 -2.74
C ASN A 45 -15.55 1.90 -2.82
N THR A 46 -16.64 2.47 -2.31
CA THR A 46 -17.97 1.84 -2.29
C THR A 46 -18.57 1.66 -3.68
N ASN A 47 -18.06 2.39 -4.68
CA ASN A 47 -18.48 2.27 -6.07
C ASN A 47 -17.66 1.24 -6.87
N ALA A 48 -16.68 0.59 -6.24
CA ALA A 48 -15.87 -0.44 -6.90
C ALA A 48 -16.63 -1.77 -6.96
N SER A 49 -16.62 -2.40 -8.14
CA SER A 49 -17.26 -3.70 -8.35
C SER A 49 -16.56 -4.85 -7.61
N LEU A 50 -15.29 -4.68 -7.24
CA LEU A 50 -14.49 -5.69 -6.55
C LEU A 50 -14.16 -5.23 -5.12
N PRO A 51 -14.11 -6.15 -4.15
CA PRO A 51 -13.72 -5.83 -2.77
C PRO A 51 -12.22 -5.54 -2.66
N THR A 52 -11.79 -5.02 -1.51
CA THR A 52 -10.38 -4.65 -1.27
C THR A 52 -9.44 -5.84 -1.09
N ARG A 53 -9.93 -6.93 -0.50
CA ARG A 53 -9.12 -8.12 -0.13
C ARG A 53 -8.25 -8.69 -1.26
N PRO A 54 -8.78 -8.94 -2.47
CA PRO A 54 -7.99 -9.48 -3.59
C PRO A 54 -6.77 -8.62 -3.95
N PHE A 55 -6.88 -7.30 -3.78
CA PHE A 55 -5.84 -6.36 -4.15
C PHE A 55 -4.82 -6.09 -3.05
N GLN A 56 -5.09 -6.53 -1.82
CA GLN A 56 -4.27 -6.21 -0.67
C GLN A 56 -2.85 -6.77 -0.78
N ILE A 57 -2.69 -7.98 -1.33
CA ILE A 57 -1.37 -8.60 -1.55
C ILE A 57 -0.56 -7.78 -2.56
N ALA A 58 -1.18 -7.40 -3.68
CA ALA A 58 -0.53 -6.58 -4.70
C ALA A 58 -0.20 -5.17 -4.17
N ALA A 59 -1.12 -4.56 -3.40
CA ALA A 59 -0.90 -3.28 -2.75
C ALA A 59 0.28 -3.33 -1.77
N ARG A 60 0.39 -4.42 -1.00
CA ARG A 60 1.49 -4.65 -0.07
C ARG A 60 2.82 -4.80 -0.80
N ALA A 61 2.89 -5.63 -1.83
CA ALA A 61 4.11 -5.82 -2.61
C ALA A 61 4.60 -4.51 -3.25
N PHE A 62 3.66 -3.69 -3.75
CA PHE A 62 3.96 -2.35 -4.26
C PHE A 62 4.49 -1.42 -3.16
N ALA A 63 3.83 -1.39 -1.99
CA ALA A 63 4.26 -0.58 -0.86
C ALA A 63 5.65 -1.00 -0.35
N GLU A 64 5.92 -2.30 -0.25
CA GLU A 64 7.23 -2.85 0.16
C GLU A 64 8.33 -2.43 -0.83
N ARG A 65 8.08 -2.52 -2.15
CA ARG A 65 9.02 -2.01 -3.16
C ARG A 65 9.31 -0.52 -2.99
N MET A 66 8.27 0.28 -2.72
CA MET A 66 8.42 1.72 -2.51
C MET A 66 9.13 2.08 -1.20
N ALA A 67 8.94 1.26 -0.16
CA ALA A 67 9.62 1.37 1.12
C ALA A 67 11.11 1.05 0.99
N ARG A 68 11.47 -0.07 0.33
CA ARG A 68 12.86 -0.46 0.04
C ARG A 68 13.59 0.59 -0.76
N LYS A 69 12.97 1.09 -1.83
CA LYS A 69 13.54 2.17 -2.66
C LYS A 69 13.77 3.46 -1.86
N ALA A 70 13.01 3.68 -0.79
CA ALA A 70 13.17 4.82 0.10
C ALA A 70 14.09 4.56 1.31
N GLY A 71 14.67 3.37 1.43
CA GLY A 71 15.49 2.98 2.59
C GLY A 71 14.71 2.86 3.90
N LEU A 72 13.38 2.71 3.83
CA LEU A 72 12.53 2.59 5.02
C LEU A 72 12.52 1.17 5.60
N ILE A 73 12.79 0.18 4.77
CA ILE A 73 12.89 -1.25 5.10
C ILE A 73 13.98 -1.90 4.24
N ASP A 74 14.40 -3.12 4.61
CA ASP A 74 15.36 -3.96 3.86
C ASP A 74 14.69 -4.78 2.74
#